data_AF-A0A2P5D1E4-F1
#
_entry.id   AF-A0A2P5D1E4-F1
#
_cell.length_a   1.000
_cell.length_b   1.000
_cell.length_c   1.000
_cell.angle_alpha   90.00
_cell.angle_beta   90.00
_cell.angle_gamma   90.00
#
_symmetry.space_group_name_H-M   'P 1'
#
loop_
_entity.id
_entity.type
_entity.pdbx_description
1 polymer ?
#
loop_
_entity_poly.entity_id
_entity_poly.type
_entity_poly.pdbx_seq_one_letter_code
_entity_poly.pdbx_strand_id
1 'polypeptide(L)'
;LLRPTLANLAIPYECATIYEHSRIGAAERYNIRLKQTIELMYKESLLSYRYWNYALRTASYILNFIQIVKVTSTPFQTWMVYVESLEHLKVWGCEVYACKKVGDEVDKNSKKCFLLGYPKEEKGYILYR
;
A
#
# COMPACT_ATOMS: atom_id res chain seq x y z
N LEU A 1 -22.54 13.46 6.47
CA LEU A 1 -22.47 12.01 6.18
C LEU A 1 -21.55 11.27 7.14
N LEU A 2 -20.30 11.68 7.38
CA LEU A 2 -19.38 10.94 8.26
C LEU A 2 -19.79 10.91 9.75
N ARG A 3 -20.16 12.07 10.35
CA ARG A 3 -20.56 12.17 11.76
C ARG A 3 -21.71 11.24 12.17
N PRO A 4 -22.85 11.19 11.44
CA PRO A 4 -23.93 10.27 11.77
C PRO A 4 -23.53 8.80 11.62
N THR A 5 -22.66 8.45 10.67
CA THR A 5 -22.15 7.08 10.53
C THR A 5 -21.28 6.67 11.73
N LEU A 6 -20.39 7.56 12.20
CA LEU A 6 -19.55 7.29 13.37
C LEU A 6 -20.38 7.12 14.64
N ALA A 7 -21.41 7.95 14.82
CA ALA A 7 -22.35 7.83 15.92
C ALA A 7 -23.11 6.49 15.88
N ASN A 8 -23.59 6.07 14.70
CA ASN A 8 -24.27 4.78 14.53
C ASN A 8 -23.37 3.58 14.87
N LEU A 9 -22.06 3.69 14.64
CA LEU A 9 -21.09 2.64 14.95
C LEU A 9 -20.52 2.76 16.38
N ALA A 10 -21.02 3.70 17.19
CA ALA A 10 -20.50 4.03 18.51
C ALA A 10 -18.98 4.33 18.52
N ILE A 11 -18.45 4.86 17.42
CA ILE A 11 -17.04 5.23 17.31
C ILE A 11 -16.89 6.68 17.79
N PRO A 12 -16.12 6.93 18.88
CA PRO A 12 -15.89 8.28 19.35
C PRO A 12 -15.10 9.07 18.29
N TYR A 13 -15.44 10.34 18.12
CA TYR A 13 -14.71 11.23 17.23
C TYR A 13 -14.40 12.54 17.94
N GLU A 14 -13.21 13.06 17.67
CA GLU A 14 -12.77 14.36 18.17
C GLU A 14 -12.35 15.21 16.97
N CYS A 15 -12.76 16.48 16.96
CA CYS A 15 -12.24 17.45 15.99
C CYS A 15 -11.04 18.17 16.61
N ALA A 16 -9.95 18.24 15.86
CA ALA A 16 -8.80 19.09 16.18
C ALA A 16 -8.84 20.33 15.29
N THR A 17 -8.43 21.47 15.84
CA THR A 17 -8.26 22.70 15.06
C THR A 17 -6.98 22.62 14.21
N ILE A 18 -6.93 23.36 13.10
CA ILE A 18 -5.82 23.32 12.12
C ILE A 18 -4.45 23.68 12.74
N TYR A 19 -4.44 24.29 13.92
CA TYR A 19 -3.23 24.74 14.62
C TYR A 19 -2.87 23.87 15.85
N GLU A 20 -3.65 22.82 16.16
CA GLU A 20 -3.33 21.85 17.20
C GLU A 20 -2.33 20.80 16.69
N HIS A 21 -1.11 21.24 16.41
CA HIS A 21 -0.04 20.41 15.85
C HIS A 21 0.28 19.15 16.68
N SER A 22 0.09 19.19 18.00
CA SER A 22 0.31 18.03 18.88
C SER A 22 -0.64 16.87 18.58
N ARG A 23 -1.86 17.13 18.09
CA ARG A 23 -2.89 16.11 17.83
C ARG A 23 -2.90 15.64 16.38
N ILE A 24 -2.57 16.53 15.43
CA ILE A 24 -2.63 16.23 13.98
C ILE A 24 -1.28 15.75 13.43
N GLY A 25 -0.17 16.08 14.11
CA GLY A 25 1.18 15.91 13.55
C GLY A 25 1.53 14.48 13.15
N ALA A 26 0.99 13.46 13.82
CA ALA A 26 1.21 12.06 13.42
C ALA A 26 0.58 11.75 12.05
N ALA A 27 -0.67 12.16 11.84
CA ALA A 27 -1.38 11.98 10.58
C ALA A 27 -0.74 12.81 9.45
N GLU A 28 -0.33 14.05 9.74
CA GLU A 28 0.40 14.90 8.78
C GLU A 28 1.69 14.24 8.29
N ARG A 29 2.54 13.77 9.20
CA ARG A 29 3.81 13.11 8.84
C ARG A 29 3.57 11.85 8.00
N TYR A 30 2.54 11.07 8.34
CA TYR A 30 2.17 9.90 7.54
C TYR A 30 1.72 10.29 6.14
N ASN A 31 0.82 11.28 6.02
CA ASN A 31 0.31 11.76 4.73
C ASN A 31 1.41 12.34 3.84
N ILE A 32 2.36 13.09 4.42
CA ILE A 32 3.54 13.60 3.69
C ILE A 32 4.37 12.43 3.16
N ARG A 33 4.69 11.45 4.01
CA ARG A 33 5.47 10.28 3.62
C ARG A 33 4.77 9.44 2.55
N LEU A 34 3.47 9.25 2.68
CA LEU A 34 2.64 8.54 1.71
C LEU A 34 2.67 9.23 0.36
N LYS A 35 2.48 10.55 0.34
CA LYS A 35 2.55 11.36 -0.88
C LYS A 35 3.92 11.25 -1.55
N GLN A 36 5.01 11.44 -0.81
CA GLN A 36 6.38 11.30 -1.33
C GLN A 36 6.64 9.90 -1.89
N THR A 37 6.15 8.86 -1.22
CA THR A 37 6.31 7.47 -1.67
C THR A 37 5.58 7.24 -2.99
N ILE A 38 4.35 7.75 -3.14
CA ILE A 38 3.58 7.67 -4.38
C ILE A 38 4.30 8.42 -5.51
N GLU A 39 4.81 9.62 -5.25
CA GLU A 39 5.56 10.41 -6.23
C GLU A 39 6.82 9.67 -6.72
N LEU A 40 7.56 9.03 -5.81
CA LEU A 40 8.71 8.19 -6.15
C LEU A 40 8.31 6.96 -6.95
N MET A 41 7.23 6.27 -6.57
CA MET A 41 6.71 5.13 -7.33
C MET A 41 6.36 5.52 -8.76
N TYR A 42 5.75 6.68 -8.97
CA TYR A 42 5.47 7.17 -10.32
C TYR A 42 6.72 7.50 -11.11
N LYS A 43 7.71 8.14 -10.47
CA LYS A 43 8.98 8.51 -11.10
C LYS A 43 9.75 7.29 -11.61
N GLU A 44 9.68 6.16 -10.89
CA GLU A 44 10.37 4.92 -11.22
C GLU A 44 9.52 3.94 -12.06
N SER A 45 8.27 4.29 -12.40
CA SER A 45 7.35 3.44 -13.14
C SER A 45 7.09 3.93 -14.56
N LEU A 46 6.63 3.01 -15.42
CA LEU A 46 6.08 3.34 -16.73
C LEU A 46 4.55 3.53 -16.70
N LEU A 47 3.95 3.61 -15.50
CA LEU A 47 2.50 3.63 -15.33
C LEU A 47 1.92 5.05 -15.35
N SER A 48 0.76 5.20 -15.99
CA SER A 48 0.01 6.46 -16.00
C SER A 48 -0.61 6.78 -14.63
N TYR A 49 -0.81 8.07 -14.35
CA TYR A 49 -1.52 8.56 -13.15
C TYR A 49 -2.96 8.04 -13.03
N ARG A 50 -3.55 7.49 -14.10
CA ARG A 50 -4.85 6.78 -14.03
C ARG A 50 -4.86 5.66 -12.98
N TYR A 51 -3.70 5.08 -12.64
CA TYR A 51 -3.56 4.02 -11.63
C TYR A 51 -3.30 4.54 -10.20
N TRP A 52 -3.59 5.81 -9.90
CA TRP A 52 -3.25 6.43 -8.61
C TRP A 52 -3.83 5.70 -7.41
N ASN A 53 -5.02 5.11 -7.56
CA ASN A 53 -5.66 4.33 -6.51
C ASN A 53 -4.85 3.07 -6.15
N TYR A 54 -4.22 2.43 -7.16
CA TYR A 54 -3.34 1.28 -6.96
C TYR A 54 -1.99 1.68 -6.37
N ALA A 55 -1.42 2.79 -6.84
CA ALA A 55 -0.21 3.37 -6.26
C ALA A 55 -0.43 3.71 -4.77
N LEU A 56 -1.54 4.38 -4.44
CA LEU A 56 -1.92 4.74 -3.08
C LEU A 56 -2.05 3.52 -2.17
N ARG A 57 -2.76 2.48 -2.62
CA ARG A 57 -2.93 1.23 -1.86
C ARG A 57 -1.61 0.51 -1.65
N THR A 58 -0.76 0.43 -2.68
CA THR A 58 0.54 -0.24 -2.61
C THR A 58 1.52 0.54 -1.73
N ALA A 59 1.58 1.86 -1.85
CA ALA A 59 2.38 2.72 -0.98
C ALA A 59 1.97 2.56 0.49
N SER A 60 0.66 2.60 0.77
CA SER A 60 0.14 2.41 2.13
C SER A 60 0.50 1.02 2.68
N TYR A 61 0.38 -0.02 1.85
CA TYR A 61 0.76 -1.38 2.18
C TYR A 61 2.26 -1.48 2.53
N ILE A 62 3.13 -1.00 1.64
CA ILE A 62 4.59 -1.00 1.85
C ILE A 62 4.97 -0.22 3.10
N LEU A 63 4.37 0.96 3.33
CA LEU A 63 4.68 1.79 4.50
C LEU A 63 4.29 1.11 5.83
N ASN A 64 3.35 0.17 5.84
CA ASN A 64 3.04 -0.63 7.02
C ASN A 64 4.14 -1.65 7.35
N PHE A 65 4.97 -2.03 6.37
CA PHE A 65 6.10 -2.95 6.54
C PHE A 65 7.46 -2.26 6.70
N ILE A 66 7.54 -0.94 6.54
CA ILE A 66 8.80 -0.21 6.73
C ILE A 66 8.88 0.34 8.15
N GLN A 67 10.04 0.16 8.79
CA GLN A 67 10.31 0.75 10.09
C GLN A 67 10.35 2.28 9.99
N ILE A 68 9.77 2.94 10.99
CA ILE A 68 9.94 4.38 11.18
C ILE A 68 11.25 4.54 11.95
N VAL A 69 12.12 5.47 11.53
CA VAL A 69 13.53 5.68 11.96
C VAL A 69 13.77 5.71 13.50
N LYS A 70 12.72 5.73 14.32
CA LYS A 70 12.77 5.77 15.79
C LYS A 70 12.13 4.54 16.48
N VAL A 71 11.66 3.55 15.73
CA VAL A 71 10.94 2.37 16.24
C VAL A 71 11.56 1.12 15.63
N THR A 72 11.88 0.15 16.48
CA THR A 72 12.52 -1.12 16.08
C THR A 72 11.54 -2.08 15.39
N SER A 73 10.23 -1.86 15.53
CA SER A 73 9.17 -2.60 14.88
C SER A 73 8.48 -1.80 13.76
N THR A 74 7.94 -2.51 12.78
CA THR A 74 7.09 -1.94 11.73
C THR A 74 5.67 -1.70 12.27
N PRO A 75 4.88 -0.77 11.70
CA PRO A 75 3.48 -0.60 12.08
C PRO A 75 2.69 -1.92 12.05
N PHE A 76 2.94 -2.75 11.04
CA PHE A 76 2.33 -4.07 10.92
C PHE A 76 2.73 -5.01 12.06
N GLN A 77 4.03 -5.08 12.40
CA GLN A 77 4.50 -5.92 13.51
C GLN A 77 3.90 -5.47 14.85
N THR A 78 3.82 -4.16 15.08
CA THR A 78 3.21 -3.62 16.30
C THR A 78 1.71 -3.95 16.38
N TRP A 79 1.01 -4.00 15.25
CA TRP A 79 -0.42 -4.28 15.19
C TRP A 79 -0.75 -5.78 15.26
N MET A 80 -0.06 -6.60 14.46
CA MET A 80 -0.35 -8.04 14.32
C MET A 80 0.49 -8.92 15.25
N VAL A 81 1.48 -8.36 15.96
CA VAL A 81 2.39 -9.09 16.87
C VAL A 81 3.13 -10.24 16.16
N TYR A 82 3.35 -10.13 14.84
CA TYR A 82 4.04 -11.11 14.00
C TYR A 82 4.89 -10.42 12.93
N VAL A 83 6.03 -11.04 12.59
CA VAL A 83 6.97 -10.58 11.57
C VAL A 83 6.71 -11.31 10.25
N GLU A 84 6.08 -10.61 9.31
CA GLU A 84 5.93 -11.11 7.94
C GLU A 84 7.24 -11.03 7.15
N SER A 85 7.46 -12.02 6.27
CA SER A 85 8.49 -11.96 5.24
C SER A 85 8.20 -10.81 4.27
N LEU A 86 9.25 -10.18 3.75
CA LEU A 86 9.15 -9.12 2.74
C LEU A 86 9.45 -9.64 1.32
N GLU A 87 9.65 -10.94 1.14
CA GLU A 87 10.03 -11.55 -0.14
C GLU A 87 8.98 -11.36 -1.25
N HIS A 88 7.71 -11.23 -0.87
CA HIS A 88 6.61 -10.96 -1.79
C HIS A 88 6.60 -9.51 -2.27
N LEU A 89 7.30 -8.58 -1.59
CA LEU A 89 7.36 -7.20 -2.06
C LEU A 89 8.16 -7.12 -3.36
N LYS A 90 7.58 -6.43 -4.35
CA LYS A 90 8.15 -6.14 -5.66
C LYS A 90 8.00 -4.65 -5.97
N VAL A 91 8.87 -4.15 -6.85
CA VAL A 91 8.86 -2.74 -7.28
C VAL A 91 7.56 -2.45 -8.01
N TRP A 92 6.81 -1.45 -7.56
CA TRP A 92 5.56 -1.08 -8.20
C TRP A 92 5.78 -0.56 -9.62
N GLY A 93 4.89 -0.96 -10.54
CA GLY A 93 5.01 -0.60 -11.95
C GLY A 93 6.14 -1.30 -12.69
N CYS A 94 6.81 -2.28 -12.07
CA CYS A 94 7.77 -3.11 -12.78
C CYS A 94 7.08 -3.96 -13.86
N GLU A 95 7.83 -4.25 -14.91
CA GLU A 95 7.42 -5.20 -15.93
C GLU A 95 7.47 -6.63 -15.39
N VAL A 96 6.39 -7.37 -15.59
CA VAL A 96 6.22 -8.75 -15.12
C VAL A 96 5.72 -9.61 -16.28
N TYR A 97 6.24 -10.81 -16.41
CA TYR A 97 5.74 -11.80 -17.36
C TYR A 97 4.82 -12.78 -16.63
N ALA A 98 3.51 -12.65 -16.85
CA ALA A 98 2.51 -13.53 -16.26
C ALA A 98 2.37 -14.79 -17.13
N CYS A 99 2.66 -15.95 -16.55
CA CYS A 99 2.41 -17.25 -17.17
C CYS A 99 1.26 -17.96 -16.45
N LYS A 100 0.37 -18.61 -17.20
CA LYS A 100 -0.60 -19.52 -16.61
C LYS A 100 0.10 -20.86 -16.37
N LYS A 101 0.05 -21.40 -15.15
CA LYS A 101 0.38 -22.82 -14.94
C LYS A 101 -0.80 -23.66 -15.40
N VAL A 102 -0.54 -24.61 -16.29
CA VAL A 102 -1.51 -25.62 -16.71
C VAL A 102 -0.93 -26.98 -16.31
N GLY A 103 -1.31 -27.47 -15.12
CA GLY A 103 -0.65 -28.63 -14.51
C GLY A 103 0.76 -28.29 -14.01
N ASP A 104 1.73 -29.17 -14.28
CA ASP A 104 3.15 -28.98 -13.92
C ASP A 104 3.94 -28.16 -14.96
N GLU A 105 3.35 -27.85 -16.12
CA GLU A 105 4.00 -27.09 -17.19
C GLU A 105 3.63 -25.60 -17.10
N VAL A 106 4.64 -24.74 -17.30
CA VAL A 106 4.44 -23.29 -17.44
C VAL A 106 4.07 -23.00 -18.88
N ASP A 107 2.91 -22.39 -19.11
CA ASP A 107 2.49 -21.98 -20.45
C ASP A 107 3.61 -21.15 -21.13
N LYS A 108 3.99 -21.56 -22.34
CA LYS A 108 5.02 -20.89 -23.16
C LYS A 108 4.60 -19.48 -23.55
N ASN A 109 3.29 -19.18 -23.50
CA ASN A 109 2.73 -17.88 -23.84
C ASN A 109 2.68 -16.95 -22.62
N SER A 110 3.86 -16.51 -22.16
CA SER A 110 3.95 -15.48 -21.15
C SER A 110 3.39 -14.15 -21.67
N LYS A 111 2.62 -13.45 -20.85
CA LYS A 111 2.08 -12.13 -21.19
C LYS A 111 2.85 -11.07 -20.43
N LYS A 112 3.41 -10.10 -21.16
CA LYS A 112 3.97 -8.88 -20.58
C LYS A 112 2.86 -8.09 -19.88
N CYS A 113 3.09 -7.76 -18.63
CA CYS A 113 2.20 -7.04 -17.73
C CYS A 113 3.02 -6.07 -16.86
N PHE A 114 2.32 -5.25 -16.08
CA PHE A 114 2.88 -4.35 -15.08
C PHE A 114 2.27 -4.63 -13.71
N LEU A 115 3.08 -4.56 -12.66
CA LEU A 115 2.62 -4.73 -11.28
C LEU A 115 1.85 -3.49 -10.81
N LEU A 116 0.57 -3.65 -10.49
CA LEU A 116 -0.26 -2.60 -9.88
C LEU A 116 -0.30 -2.68 -8.35
N GLY A 117 -0.03 -3.83 -7.74
CA GLY A 117 -0.02 -3.96 -6.28
C GLY A 117 -0.42 -5.33 -5.78
N TYR A 118 -0.94 -5.36 -4.54
CA TYR A 118 -1.24 -6.59 -3.80
C TYR A 118 -2.75 -6.72 -3.54
N PRO A 119 -3.36 -7.90 -3.79
CA PRO A 119 -4.75 -8.17 -3.44
C PRO A 119 -4.93 -8.18 -1.92
N LYS A 120 -6.14 -7.84 -1.45
CA LYS A 120 -6.44 -7.71 -0.01
C LYS A 120 -6.70 -9.05 0.68
N GLU A 121 -7.33 -9.98 -0.03
CA GLU A 121 -7.91 -11.20 0.54
C GLU A 121 -7.19 -12.48 0.08
N GLU A 122 -6.27 -12.36 -0.87
CA GLU A 122 -5.60 -13.50 -1.49
C GLU A 122 -4.09 -13.25 -1.60
N LYS A 123 -3.32 -14.34 -1.68
CA LYS A 123 -1.89 -14.27 -2.00
C LYS A 123 -1.74 -14.09 -3.52
N GLY A 124 -1.09 -13.01 -3.94
CA GLY A 124 -0.81 -12.79 -5.36
C GLY A 124 -0.45 -11.35 -5.69
N TYR A 125 -0.57 -11.02 -6.97
CA TYR A 125 -0.26 -9.70 -7.50
C TYR A 125 -1.40 -9.24 -8.40
N ILE A 126 -1.74 -7.95 -8.32
CA ILE A 126 -2.64 -7.30 -9.26
C ILE A 126 -1.79 -6.86 -10.44
N LEU A 127 -2.09 -7.40 -11.63
CA LEU A 127 -1.34 -7.15 -12.86
C LEU A 127 -2.21 -6.42 -13.88
N TYR A 128 -1.60 -5.53 -14.66
CA TYR A 128 -2.22 -4.82 -15.77
C TYR A 128 -1.46 -5.03 -17.07
N ARG A 129 -2.14 -4.99 -18.22
CA ARG A 129 -1.54 -5.14 -19.55
C ARG A 129 -1.63 -3.84 -20.34
#